data_AF-A0A6S7HGJ2-F1
#
_entry.id   AF-A0A6S7HGJ2-F1
#
_cell.length_a   1.000
_cell.length_b   1.000
_cell.length_c   1.000
_cell.angle_alpha   90.00
_cell.angle_beta   90.00
_cell.angle_gamma   90.00
#
_symmetry.space_group_name_H-M   'P 1'
#
loop_
_entity.id
_entity.type
_entity.pdbx_description
1 polymer ?
#
loop_
_entity_poly.entity_id
_entity_poly.type
_entity_poly.pdbx_seq_one_letter_code
_entity_poly.pdbx_strand_id
1 'polypeptide(L)'
;MTAILNVVKEDEVSVNPLLIQFTNGDVNTESNDHLKFTLYKSSNTEDVRKKFRRTLVAETNRMKYSGSNFGMAARSSSLCK
;
A
#
# COMPACT_ATOMS: atom_id res chain seq x y z
N MET A 1 -6.76 -6.81 -17.72
CA MET A 1 -6.46 -5.36 -17.62
C MET A 1 -5.33 -5.21 -16.61
N THR A 2 -4.12 -4.87 -17.05
CA THR A 2 -2.94 -4.79 -16.18
C THR A 2 -2.79 -3.39 -15.63
N ALA A 3 -2.65 -3.22 -14.32
CA ALA A 3 -2.43 -1.91 -13.70
C ALA A 3 -0.94 -1.54 -13.78
N ILE A 4 -0.64 -0.32 -14.23
CA ILE A 4 0.71 0.23 -14.24
C ILE A 4 0.91 1.00 -12.92
N LEU A 5 2.01 0.71 -12.22
CA LEU A 5 2.33 1.25 -10.91
C LEU A 5 3.73 1.87 -10.92
N ASN A 6 3.89 2.97 -10.18
CA ASN A 6 5.17 3.66 -9.99
C ASN A 6 5.63 3.50 -8.55
N VAL A 7 6.91 3.21 -8.33
CA VAL A 7 7.52 3.21 -6.99
C VAL A 7 7.56 4.64 -6.46
N VAL A 8 7.17 4.83 -5.21
CA VAL A 8 7.27 6.10 -4.49
C VAL A 8 8.62 6.15 -3.79
N LYS A 9 9.39 7.22 -4.04
CA LYS A 9 10.64 7.50 -3.33
C LYS A 9 10.32 8.01 -1.92
N GLU A 10 11.19 7.76 -0.95
CA GLU A 10 10.98 8.14 0.45
C GLU A 10 10.76 9.65 0.62
N ASP A 11 11.41 10.48 -0.19
CA ASP A 11 11.28 11.95 -0.16
C ASP A 11 9.91 12.48 -0.66
N GLU A 12 9.10 11.64 -1.30
CA GLU A 12 7.78 12.01 -1.86
C GLU A 12 6.61 11.56 -0.94
N VAL A 13 6.89 11.07 0.26
CA VAL A 13 5.86 10.58 1.17
C VAL A 13 5.06 11.76 1.72
N SER A 14 3.75 11.77 1.41
CA SER A 14 2.80 12.75 1.94
C SER A 14 2.75 12.69 3.46
N VAL A 15 2.57 13.85 4.11
CA VAL A 15 2.41 13.99 5.57
C VAL A 15 1.18 13.22 6.10
N ASN A 16 0.25 12.85 5.23
CA ASN A 16 -0.95 12.11 5.62
C ASN A 16 -0.68 10.60 5.74
N PRO A 17 -1.04 9.97 6.88
CA PRO A 17 -0.84 8.54 7.06
C PRO A 17 -1.70 7.72 6.09
N LEU A 18 -1.09 6.67 5.52
CA LEU A 18 -1.75 5.74 4.62
C LEU A 18 -2.19 4.50 5.40
N LEU A 19 -3.50 4.33 5.59
CA LEU A 19 -4.05 3.12 6.20
C LEU A 19 -4.13 2.01 5.15
N ILE A 20 -3.47 0.88 5.41
CA ILE A 20 -3.49 -0.31 4.57
C ILE A 20 -3.72 -1.54 5.43
N GLN A 21 -4.55 -2.45 4.93
CA GLN A 21 -4.68 -3.81 5.44
C GLN A 21 -3.99 -4.78 4.47
N PHE A 22 -3.11 -5.62 5.00
CA PHE A 22 -2.47 -6.67 4.22
C PHE A 22 -3.46 -7.81 3.95
N THR A 23 -3.41 -8.35 2.75
CA THR A 23 -4.35 -9.38 2.28
C THR A 23 -4.03 -10.78 2.79
N ASN A 24 -2.80 -10.98 3.26
CA ASN A 24 -2.25 -12.27 3.67
C ASN A 24 -1.81 -12.29 5.15
N GLY A 25 -2.50 -11.53 6.00
CA GLY A 25 -2.24 -11.45 7.44
C GLY A 25 -1.31 -10.31 7.83
N ASP A 26 -0.94 -10.27 9.11
CA ASP A 26 -0.17 -9.18 9.68
C ASP A 26 1.33 -9.43 9.62
N VAL A 27 2.08 -8.37 9.38
CA VAL A 27 3.55 -8.40 9.42
C VAL A 27 3.97 -8.47 10.89
N ASN A 28 4.68 -9.53 11.27
CA ASN A 28 5.31 -9.59 12.58
C ASN A 28 6.52 -8.64 12.63
N THR A 29 6.43 -7.58 13.43
CA THR A 29 7.51 -6.61 13.65
C THR A 29 8.42 -6.96 14.83
N GLU A 30 8.07 -7.97 15.64
CA GLU A 30 8.85 -8.43 16.79
C GLU A 30 9.94 -9.44 16.40
N SER A 31 9.76 -10.13 15.27
CA SER A 31 10.84 -10.91 14.68
C SER A 31 11.94 -9.97 14.17
N ASN A 32 13.20 -10.22 14.53
CA ASN A 32 14.42 -9.55 14.01
C ASN A 32 14.62 -9.66 12.47
N ASP A 33 13.58 -10.01 11.72
CA ASP A 33 13.63 -10.02 10.27
C ASP A 33 13.73 -8.59 9.75
N HIS A 34 14.67 -8.37 8.83
CA HIS A 34 14.79 -7.09 8.13
C HIS A 34 13.52 -6.82 7.33
N LEU A 35 12.76 -5.82 7.78
CA LEU A 35 11.52 -5.41 7.16
C LEU A 35 11.79 -4.31 6.14
N LYS A 36 11.47 -4.57 4.87
CA LYS A 36 11.60 -3.59 3.78
C LYS A 36 10.22 -3.22 3.27
N PHE A 37 9.95 -1.93 3.17
CA PHE A 37 8.71 -1.42 2.61
C PHE A 37 8.94 -0.89 1.19
N THR A 38 7.99 -1.14 0.31
CA THR A 38 7.92 -0.51 -1.01
C THR A 38 6.51 -0.04 -1.26
N LEU A 39 6.37 1.28 -1.43
CA LEU A 39 5.10 1.91 -1.73
C LEU A 39 4.99 2.16 -3.23
N TYR A 40 3.86 1.74 -3.79
CA TYR A 40 3.50 1.97 -5.19
C TYR A 40 2.31 2.93 -5.28
N LYS A 41 2.35 3.83 -6.26
CA LYS A 41 1.24 4.71 -6.65
C LYS A 41 0.73 4.35 -8.05
N SER A 42 -0.56 4.53 -8.28
CA SER A 42 -1.14 4.45 -9.63
C SER A 42 -0.44 5.41 -10.58
N SER A 43 -0.09 4.93 -11.77
CA SER A 43 0.38 5.81 -12.86
C SER A 43 -0.75 6.57 -13.54
N ASN A 44 -1.99 6.10 -13.39
CA ASN A 44 -3.16 6.79 -13.92
C ASN A 44 -3.52 7.97 -12.99
N THR A 45 -3.11 9.17 -13.41
CA THR A 45 -3.32 10.44 -12.70
C THR A 45 -4.58 11.18 -13.16
N GLU A 46 -5.09 10.87 -14.35
CA GLU A 46 -6.26 11.52 -14.94
C GLU A 46 -7.57 11.09 -14.27
N ASP A 47 -7.71 9.81 -13.91
CA ASP A 47 -8.89 9.29 -13.23
C ASP A 47 -8.80 9.59 -11.72
N VAL A 48 -9.68 10.48 -11.25
CA VAL A 48 -9.76 10.92 -9.83
C VAL A 48 -9.88 9.75 -8.86
N ARG A 49 -10.54 8.64 -9.25
CA ARG A 49 -10.66 7.45 -8.41
C ARG A 49 -9.41 6.56 -8.45
N LYS A 50 -8.62 6.63 -9.52
CA LYS A 50 -7.39 5.82 -9.66
C LYS A 50 -6.16 6.54 -9.15
N LYS A 51 -6.09 7.88 -9.22
CA LYS A 51 -4.92 8.66 -8.83
C LYS A 51 -4.49 8.47 -7.37
N PHE A 52 -5.45 8.16 -6.50
CA PHE A 52 -5.21 7.92 -5.06
C PHE A 52 -4.98 6.45 -4.70
N ARG A 53 -4.98 5.54 -5.68
CA ARG A 53 -4.68 4.14 -5.43
C ARG A 53 -3.22 3.99 -5.03
N ARG A 54 -3.00 3.28 -3.93
CA ARG A 54 -1.72 2.96 -3.35
C ARG A 54 -1.69 1.48 -3.01
N THR A 55 -0.53 0.88 -3.24
CA THR A 55 -0.22 -0.50 -2.86
C THR A 55 1.06 -0.48 -2.04
N LEU A 56 1.04 -1.07 -0.86
CA LEU A 56 2.22 -1.25 -0.03
C LEU A 56 2.61 -2.72 -0.04
N VAL A 57 3.89 -2.96 -0.30
CA VAL A 57 4.51 -4.27 -0.16
C VAL A 57 5.48 -4.18 1.02
N ALA A 58 5.32 -5.09 1.96
CA ALA A 58 6.23 -5.27 3.07
C ALA A 58 6.93 -6.63 2.91
N GLU A 59 8.26 -6.64 2.90
CA GLU A 59 9.06 -7.83 2.65
C GLU A 59 9.91 -8.15 3.87
N THR A 60 9.78 -9.40 4.34
CA THR A 60 10.67 -10.01 5.33
C THR A 60 11.51 -11.08 4.66
N ASN A 61 12.45 -11.68 5.40
CA ASN A 61 13.25 -12.81 4.91
C ASN A 61 12.41 -14.04 4.55
N ARG A 62 11.19 -14.14 5.09
CA ARG A 62 10.34 -15.34 4.98
C ARG A 62 9.14 -15.16 4.07
N MET A 63 8.58 -13.95 4.00
CA MET A 63 7.33 -13.69 3.31
C MET A 63 7.24 -12.25 2.80
N LYS A 64 6.46 -12.06 1.73
CA LYS A 64 6.01 -10.74 1.27
C LYS A 64 4.55 -10.55 1.62
N TYR A 65 4.23 -9.39 2.17
CA TYR A 65 2.88 -8.96 2.51
C TYR A 65 2.46 -7.86 1.56
N SER A 66 1.26 -7.96 1.00
CA SER A 66 0.74 -6.97 0.06
C SER A 66 -0.62 -6.44 0.49
N GLY A 67 -0.74 -5.13 0.50
CA GLY A 67 -1.96 -4.43 0.91
C GLY A 67 -2.23 -3.25 0.00
N SER A 68 -3.50 -2.90 -0.14
CA SER A 68 -3.92 -1.81 -1.02
C SER A 68 -5.06 -1.01 -0.38
N ASN A 69 -5.11 0.29 -0.68
CA ASN A 69 -6.16 1.19 -0.18
C ASN A 69 -7.39 1.26 -1.11
N PHE A 70 -7.50 0.35 -2.08
CA PHE A 70 -8.59 0.29 -3.04
C PHE A 70 -9.06 -1.15 -3.29
N GLY A 71 -10.25 -1.28 -3.86
CA GLY A 71 -10.84 -2.60 -4.14
C GLY A 71 -11.49 -3.22 -2.90
N MET A 72 -11.91 -4.48 -3.02
CA MET A 72 -12.72 -5.16 -1.99
C MET A 72 -11.99 -5.37 -0.66
N ALA A 73 -10.67 -5.49 -0.70
CA ALA A 73 -9.84 -5.67 0.49
C ALA A 73 -9.51 -4.34 1.22
N ALA A 74 -9.87 -3.20 0.63
CA ALA A 74 -9.63 -1.92 1.25
C ALA A 74 -10.71 -1.60 2.28
N ARG A 75 -10.30 -1.47 3.55
CA ARG A 75 -11.16 -0.92 4.59
C ARG A 75 -11.34 0.58 4.31
N SER A 76 -12.55 1.00 3.96
CA SER A 76 -12.91 2.42 4.06
C SER A 76 -13.10 2.75 5.53
N SER A 77 -12.59 3.89 6.00
CA SER A 77 -13.08 4.42 7.28
C SER A 77 -14.58 4.69 7.13
N SER A 78 -15.37 4.35 8.14
CA SER A 78 -16.81 4.66 8.19
C SER A 78 -17.10 6.16 8.31
N LEU A 79 -16.09 7.02 8.14
CA LEU A 79 -16.13 8.47 8.29
C LEU A 79 -16.23 9.21 6.96
N CYS A 80 -16.21 8.52 5.81
CA CYS A 80 -16.61 9.10 4.54
C CYS A 80 -18.14 9.12 4.44
N LYS A 81 -18.77 10.18 4.95
CA LYS A 81 -20.11 10.64 4.54
C LYS A 81 -19.96 11.69 3.45
#